data_AF-A0A2N2USN8-F1
#
_entry.id   AF-A0A2N2USN8-F1
#
_cell.length_a   1.000
_cell.length_b   1.000
_cell.length_c   1.000
_cell.angle_alpha   90.00
_cell.angle_beta   90.00
_cell.angle_gamma   90.00
#
_symmetry.space_group_name_H-M   'P 1'
#
loop_
_entity.id
_entity.type
_entity.pdbx_description
1 polymer ?
#
loop_
_entity_poly.entity_id
_entity_poly.type
_entity_poly.pdbx_seq_one_letter_code
_entity_poly.pdbx_strand_id
1 'polypeptide(L)'
;MDFITAGVIASTVYDLLKNGLKLSAGVLKDHLGQWIKEDLVAEAVAGELSKLDLHDGLSEKSISQQLNQSQTISTLIRDINARAALVAPSTITTVSQTHSGSGDNVGGNKIVN
;
A
#
# COMPACT_ATOMS: atom_id res chain seq x y z
N MET A 1 4.94 -6.46 12.68
CA MET A 1 5.14 -6.76 11.26
C MET A 1 5.42 -5.44 10.57
N ASP A 2 6.46 -5.39 9.74
CA ASP A 2 6.76 -4.21 8.94
C ASP A 2 5.75 -4.04 7.81
N PHE A 3 5.24 -2.83 7.64
CA PHE A 3 4.31 -2.49 6.57
C PHE A 3 5.07 -2.15 5.29
N ILE A 4 4.53 -2.54 4.15
CA ILE A 4 5.06 -2.10 2.87
C ILE A 4 4.59 -0.66 2.60
N THR A 5 5.50 0.17 2.10
CA THR A 5 5.18 1.55 1.71
C THR A 5 5.48 1.75 0.23
N ALA A 6 4.91 2.81 -0.36
CA ALA A 6 5.23 3.20 -1.72
C ALA A 6 6.74 3.42 -1.94
N GLY A 7 7.47 3.86 -0.91
CA GLY A 7 8.93 4.00 -0.97
C GLY A 7 9.67 2.66 -1.07
N VAL A 8 9.20 1.63 -0.36
CA VAL A 8 9.77 0.27 -0.47
C VAL A 8 9.53 -0.32 -1.86
N ILE A 9 8.32 -0.11 -2.40
CA ILE A 9 8.03 -0.53 -3.77
C ILE A 9 8.86 0.28 -4.77
N ALA A 10 8.99 1.60 -4.58
CA ALA A 10 9.75 2.47 -5.46
C ALA A 10 11.23 2.12 -5.52
N SER A 11 11.87 1.88 -4.36
CA SER A 11 13.27 1.46 -4.27
C SER A 11 13.49 0.11 -4.94
N THR A 12 12.59 -0.85 -4.71
CA THR A 12 12.63 -2.15 -5.37
C THR A 12 12.49 -2.01 -6.89
N VAL A 13 11.48 -1.28 -7.35
CA VAL A 13 11.26 -1.01 -8.78
C VAL A 13 12.45 -0.29 -9.41
N TYR A 14 13.01 0.70 -8.73
CA TYR A 14 14.20 1.43 -9.19
C TYR A 14 15.40 0.51 -9.34
N ASP A 15 15.66 -0.35 -8.36
CA ASP A 15 16.74 -1.33 -8.40
C ASP A 15 16.55 -2.32 -9.56
N LEU A 16 15.34 -2.84 -9.74
CA LEU A 16 15.00 -3.72 -10.86
C LEU A 16 15.23 -3.06 -12.22
N LEU A 17 14.75 -1.83 -12.39
CA LEU A 17 14.94 -1.07 -13.63
C LEU A 17 16.43 -0.78 -13.89
N LYS A 18 17.20 -0.43 -12.85
CA LYS A 18 18.65 -0.22 -12.97
C LYS A 18 19.42 -1.49 -13.32
N ASN A 19 18.96 -2.64 -12.86
CA ASN A 19 19.51 -3.94 -13.24
C ASN A 19 18.99 -4.45 -14.60
N GLY A 20 18.14 -3.69 -15.30
CA GLY A 20 17.55 -4.08 -16.58
C GLY A 20 16.54 -5.22 -16.48
N LEU A 21 16.01 -5.47 -15.27
CA LEU A 21 15.02 -6.51 -15.01
C LEU A 21 13.62 -6.02 -15.38
N LYS A 22 12.84 -6.90 -16.01
CA LYS A 22 11.43 -6.62 -16.32
C LYS A 22 10.58 -6.73 -15.05
N LEU A 23 9.77 -5.69 -14.83
CA LEU A 23 8.73 -5.68 -13.79
C LEU A 23 7.72 -6.80 -14.08
N SER A 24 7.80 -7.85 -13.29
CA SER A 24 6.95 -9.03 -13.40
C SER A 24 6.59 -9.54 -12.01
N ALA A 25 5.45 -10.22 -11.92
CA ALA A 25 4.93 -10.72 -10.64
C ALA A 25 5.96 -11.60 -9.90
N GLY A 26 6.71 -12.44 -10.62
CA GLY A 26 7.74 -13.30 -10.04
C GLY A 26 8.88 -12.51 -9.39
N VAL A 27 9.40 -11.51 -10.08
CA VAL A 27 10.51 -10.68 -9.56
C VAL A 27 10.05 -9.80 -8.39
N LEU A 28 8.85 -9.22 -8.50
CA LEU A 28 8.24 -8.47 -7.39
C LEU A 28 7.99 -9.36 -6.17
N LYS A 29 7.56 -10.61 -6.38
CA LYS A 29 7.37 -11.57 -5.29
C LYS A 29 8.69 -12.04 -4.67
N ASP A 30 9.77 -12.12 -5.44
CA ASP A 30 11.09 -12.47 -4.92
C ASP A 30 11.62 -11.36 -4.00
N HIS A 31 11.55 -10.10 -4.46
CA HIS A 31 12.04 -8.94 -3.69
C HIS A 31 11.08 -8.50 -2.57
N LEU A 32 9.77 -8.57 -2.80
CA LEU A 32 8.74 -8.15 -1.85
C LEU A 32 8.10 -9.34 -1.14
N GLY A 33 8.65 -10.56 -1.24
CA GLY A 33 8.05 -11.79 -0.68
C GLY A 33 7.84 -11.76 0.83
N GLN A 34 8.57 -10.88 1.53
CA GLN A 34 8.33 -10.52 2.92
C GLN A 34 6.90 -9.99 3.16
N TRP A 35 6.37 -9.21 2.22
CA TRP A 35 5.06 -8.54 2.33
C TRP A 35 4.01 -9.16 1.41
N ILE A 36 4.39 -9.49 0.17
CA ILE A 36 3.52 -10.03 -0.87
C ILE A 36 3.73 -11.54 -0.95
N LYS A 37 2.94 -12.28 -0.15
CA LYS A 37 2.98 -13.76 -0.15
C LYS A 37 2.09 -14.39 -1.21
N GLU A 38 1.05 -13.68 -1.63
CA GLU A 38 0.05 -14.16 -2.59
C GLU A 38 0.42 -13.76 -4.02
N ASP A 39 0.46 -14.74 -4.92
CA ASP A 39 0.74 -14.52 -6.35
C ASP A 39 -0.25 -13.56 -7.01
N LEU A 40 -1.54 -13.66 -6.63
CA LEU A 40 -2.59 -12.78 -7.13
C LEU A 40 -2.29 -11.30 -6.86
N VAL A 41 -1.70 -11.00 -5.70
CA VAL A 41 -1.36 -9.63 -5.30
C VAL A 41 -0.10 -9.17 -6.03
N ALA A 42 0.88 -10.05 -6.20
CA ALA A 42 2.07 -9.75 -6.99
C ALA A 42 1.71 -9.45 -8.46
N GLU A 43 0.78 -10.20 -9.05
CA GLU A 43 0.25 -9.94 -10.38
C GLU A 43 -0.49 -8.61 -10.47
N ALA A 44 -1.34 -8.30 -9.49
CA ALA A 44 -2.05 -7.02 -9.47
C ALA A 44 -1.09 -5.84 -9.39
N VAL A 45 -0.09 -5.91 -8.50
CA VAL A 45 0.94 -4.86 -8.37
C VAL A 45 1.77 -4.76 -9.65
N ALA A 46 2.26 -5.87 -10.20
CA ALA A 46 3.02 -5.87 -11.45
C ALA A 46 2.20 -5.31 -12.63
N GLY A 47 0.92 -5.66 -12.71
CA GLY A 47 0.01 -5.16 -13.73
C GLY A 47 -0.21 -3.66 -13.63
N GLU A 48 -0.44 -3.13 -12.43
CA GLU A 48 -0.57 -1.68 -12.22
C GLU A 48 0.75 -0.94 -12.46
N LEU A 49 1.88 -1.51 -12.05
CA LEU A 49 3.21 -0.97 -12.33
C LEU A 49 3.52 -0.96 -13.83
N SER A 50 3.08 -1.97 -14.59
CA SER A 50 3.27 -2.03 -16.04
C SER A 50 2.42 -1.01 -16.79
N LYS A 51 1.34 -0.51 -16.18
CA LYS A 51 0.53 0.59 -16.73
C LYS A 51 1.16 1.95 -16.47
N LEU A 52 2.03 2.04 -15.46
CA LEU A 52 2.83 3.23 -15.21
C LEU A 52 4.03 3.20 -16.16
N ASP A 53 4.32 4.33 -16.81
CA ASP A 53 5.47 4.48 -17.71
C ASP A 53 6.77 4.58 -16.88
N LEU A 54 7.15 3.46 -16.27
CA LEU A 54 8.30 3.34 -15.38
C LEU A 54 9.52 2.89 -16.17
N HIS A 55 10.53 3.75 -16.27
CA HIS A 55 11.77 3.49 -17.00
C HIS A 55 13.01 3.84 -16.15
N ASP A 56 14.18 3.34 -16.56
CA ASP A 56 15.48 3.46 -15.85
C ASP A 56 16.02 4.90 -15.74
N GLY A 57 15.38 5.83 -16.44
CA GLY A 57 15.62 7.27 -16.38
C GLY A 57 14.88 7.98 -15.25
N LEU A 58 13.93 7.32 -14.57
CA LEU A 58 13.24 7.88 -13.42
C LEU A 58 14.06 7.70 -12.14
N SER A 59 14.04 8.72 -11.27
CA SER A 59 14.60 8.60 -9.93
C SER A 59 13.66 7.80 -9.02
N GLU A 60 14.20 7.14 -8.00
CA GLU A 60 13.40 6.47 -6.95
C GLU A 60 12.31 7.38 -6.38
N LYS A 61 12.64 8.67 -6.17
CA LYS A 61 11.69 9.67 -5.69
C LYS A 61 10.55 9.92 -6.69
N SER A 62 10.86 9.97 -7.98
CA SER A 62 9.86 10.13 -9.05
C SER A 62 8.93 8.92 -9.12
N ILE A 63 9.49 7.71 -9.01
CA ILE A 63 8.73 6.45 -8.98
C ILE A 63 7.80 6.45 -7.77
N SER A 64 8.32 6.78 -6.57
CA SER A 64 7.52 6.89 -5.35
C SER A 64 6.39 7.91 -5.48
N GLN A 65 6.64 9.07 -6.09
CA GLN A 65 5.59 10.05 -6.36
C GLN A 65 4.52 9.51 -7.31
N GLN A 66 4.90 8.81 -8.38
CA GLN A 66 3.96 8.19 -9.31
C GLN A 66 3.10 7.12 -8.63
N LEU A 67 3.71 6.30 -7.78
CA LEU A 67 3.01 5.29 -6.99
C LEU A 67 2.00 5.93 -6.02
N ASN A 68 2.37 7.04 -5.38
CA ASN A 68 1.47 7.79 -4.49
C ASN A 68 0.37 8.55 -5.27
N GLN A 69 0.65 9.01 -6.49
CA GLN A 69 -0.34 9.64 -7.36
C GLN A 69 -1.35 8.60 -7.91
N SER A 70 -0.93 7.35 -8.04
CA SER A 70 -1.82 6.26 -8.43
C SER A 70 -2.67 5.82 -7.25
N GLN A 71 -3.96 6.16 -7.31
CA GLN A 71 -4.95 5.72 -6.33
C GLN A 71 -5.05 4.18 -6.27
N THR A 72 -4.89 3.51 -7.42
CA THR A 72 -4.95 2.04 -7.48
C THR A 72 -3.78 1.40 -6.74
N ILE A 73 -2.55 1.87 -6.98
CA ILE A 73 -1.36 1.40 -6.26
C ILE A 73 -1.49 1.68 -4.76
N SER A 74 -1.92 2.88 -4.38
CA SER A 74 -2.12 3.25 -2.98
C SER A 74 -3.14 2.33 -2.29
N THR A 75 -4.19 1.93 -3.01
CA THR A 75 -5.18 0.96 -2.53
C THR A 75 -4.58 -0.43 -2.40
N LEU A 76 -3.80 -0.90 -3.39
CA LEU A 76 -3.11 -2.19 -3.33
C LEU A 76 -2.13 -2.28 -2.15
N ILE A 77 -1.34 -1.23 -1.91
CA ILE A 77 -0.42 -1.14 -0.76
C ILE A 77 -1.21 -1.26 0.55
N ARG A 78 -2.33 -0.55 0.66
CA ARG A 78 -3.19 -0.61 1.82
C ARG A 78 -3.81 -1.99 2.00
N ASP A 79 -4.23 -2.65 0.93
CA ASP A 79 -4.78 -4.02 0.97
C ASP A 79 -3.71 -5.05 1.36
N ILE A 80 -2.48 -4.94 0.84
CA ILE A 80 -1.35 -5.77 1.27
C ILE A 80 -1.12 -5.62 2.78
N ASN A 81 -1.08 -4.37 3.26
CA ASN A 81 -0.88 -4.07 4.67
C ASN A 81 -2.05 -4.55 5.55
N ALA A 82 -3.29 -4.40 5.08
CA ALA A 82 -4.47 -4.89 5.77
C ALA A 82 -4.47 -6.42 5.87
N ARG A 83 -4.05 -7.11 4.80
CA ARG A 83 -3.90 -8.57 4.78
C ARG A 83 -2.77 -9.04 5.69
N ALA A 84 -1.64 -8.35 5.69
CA ALA A 84 -0.56 -8.62 6.65
C ALA A 84 -1.02 -8.42 8.10
N ALA A 85 -1.80 -7.38 8.38
CA ALA A 85 -2.38 -7.11 9.69
C ALA A 85 -3.44 -8.15 10.12
N LEU A 86 -4.20 -8.72 9.18
CA LEU A 86 -5.20 -9.77 9.45
C LEU A 86 -4.56 -11.10 9.89
N VAL A 87 -3.30 -11.36 9.53
CA VAL A 87 -2.55 -12.54 9.99
C VAL A 87 -1.93 -12.31 11.38
N ALA A 88 -1.90 -11.07 11.86
CA ALA A 88 -1.62 -10.78 13.27
C ALA A 88 -2.94 -10.85 14.06
N PRO A 89 -3.02 -11.60 15.17
CA PRO A 89 -4.24 -11.65 15.95
C PRO A 89 -4.47 -10.26 16.58
N SER A 90 -5.60 -9.67 16.23
CA SER A 90 -6.29 -8.64 17.02
C SER A 90 -5.66 -7.25 17.10
N THR A 91 -5.85 -6.42 16.08
CA THR A 91 -6.06 -4.97 16.31
C THR A 91 -6.79 -4.33 15.13
N ILE A 92 -8.10 -4.61 15.03
CA ILE A 92 -9.01 -3.73 14.30
C ILE A 92 -9.13 -2.43 15.08
N THR A 93 -8.52 -1.36 14.59
CA THR A 93 -8.96 0.01 14.92
C THR A 93 -8.74 0.89 13.69
N THR A 94 -9.54 0.65 12.65
CA THR A 94 -9.76 1.67 11.62
C THR A 94 -10.96 2.49 12.04
N VAL A 95 -10.72 3.63 12.70
CA VAL A 95 -11.73 4.67 12.89
C VAL A 95 -11.18 5.95 12.26
N SER A 96 -11.36 6.10 10.94
CA SER A 96 -11.21 7.40 10.28
C SER A 96 -12.56 8.11 10.31
N GLN A 97 -12.85 8.80 11.40
CA GLN A 97 -13.98 9.72 11.48
C GLN A 97 -13.48 11.13 11.18
N THR A 98 -13.56 11.56 9.92
CA THR A 98 -13.42 12.97 9.57
C THR A 98 -14.78 13.63 9.81
N HIS A 99 -15.00 14.13 11.02
CA HIS A 99 -16.17 14.92 11.35
C HIS A 99 -15.91 16.39 11.01
N SER A 100 -16.67 16.94 10.06
CA SER A 100 -16.75 18.38 9.84
C SER A 100 -18.23 18.77 9.85
N GLY A 101 -18.76 19.01 11.05
CA GLY A 101 -20.11 19.50 11.23
C GLY A 101 -20.39 19.80 12.69
N SER A 102 -20.23 21.05 13.13
CA SER A 102 -20.52 21.48 14.49
C SER A 102 -21.88 20.97 14.96
N GLY A 103 -21.88 19.91 15.75
CA GLY A 103 -23.06 19.28 16.30
C GLY A 103 -22.74 18.84 17.72
N ASP A 104 -23.41 19.45 18.69
CA ASP A 104 -23.32 19.15 20.10
C ASP A 104 -23.40 17.64 20.38
N ASN A 105 -22.40 17.10 21.09
CA ASN A 105 -22.47 15.76 21.66
C ASN A 105 -22.86 15.87 23.14
N VAL A 106 -24.16 15.86 23.44
CA VAL A 106 -24.66 15.64 24.81
C VAL A 106 -24.74 14.13 25.07
N GLY A 107 -23.59 13.54 25.40
CA GLY A 107 -23.48 12.18 25.91
C GLY A 107 -23.71 12.14 27.43
N GLY A 108 -24.95 12.35 27.87
CA GLY A 108 -25.32 12.26 29.28
C GLY A 108 -26.41 11.21 29.47
N ASN A 109 -26.04 10.08 30.06
CA ASN A 109 -26.97 9.08 30.57
C ASN A 109 -27.97 9.76 31.53
N LYS A 110 -29.22 9.98 31.09
CA LYS A 110 -30.27 10.48 31.98
C LYS A 110 -30.77 9.31 32.83
N ILE A 111 -30.14 9.10 33.97
CA ILE A 111 -30.72 8.31 35.06
C ILE A 111 -31.83 9.19 35.66
N VAL A 112 -33.09 8.85 35.42
CA VAL A 112 -34.24 9.37 36.17
C VAL A 112 -34.35 8.54 37.44
N ASN A 113 -34.25 9.19 38.59
CA ASN A 113 -34.86 8.73 39.84
C ASN A 113 -35.67 9.89 40.41
#